data_AF-A0A661DMD0-F1
#
_entry.id   AF-A0A661DMD0-F1
#
_cell.length_a   1.000
_cell.length_b   1.000
_cell.length_c   1.000
_cell.angle_alpha   90.00
_cell.angle_beta   90.00
_cell.angle_gamma   90.00
#
_symmetry.space_group_name_H-M   'P 1'
#
loop_
_entity.id
_entity.type
_entity.pdbx_description
1 polymer ?
#
loop_
_entity_poly.entity_id
_entity_poly.type
_entity_poly.pdbx_seq_one_letter_code
_entity_poly.pdbx_strand_id
1 'polypeptide(L)'
;MVQFFKQLTLFSFLGLMVSLICWITLAKHSENFPTAALLILALLPLLFPLRGMLYGKPYTYAWNSFLMLFYFSHGIGEVYSAEDFSLYPSLEILFSSLTFIASIIFIHLNAKMRETSHN
;
A
#
# COMPACT_ATOMS: atom_id res chain seq x y z
N MET A 1 -10.45 19.33 -4.18
CA MET A 1 -9.41 18.53 -4.86
C MET A 1 -8.63 17.62 -3.91
N VAL A 2 -8.07 18.12 -2.81
CA VAL A 2 -7.23 17.31 -1.89
C VAL A 2 -7.97 16.12 -1.26
N GLN A 3 -9.26 16.26 -0.97
CA GLN A 3 -10.09 15.17 -0.43
C GLN A 3 -10.26 13.98 -1.40
N PHE A 4 -10.28 14.24 -2.71
CA PHE A 4 -10.41 13.19 -3.73
C PHE A 4 -9.15 12.33 -3.79
N PHE A 5 -7.97 12.95 -3.83
CA PHE A 5 -6.70 12.22 -3.76
C PHE A 5 -6.55 11.45 -2.46
N LYS A 6 -7.01 12.00 -1.34
CA LYS A 6 -7.06 11.30 -0.05
C LYS A 6 -7.88 10.01 -0.13
N GLN A 7 -9.08 10.07 -0.71
CA GLN A 7 -9.94 8.92 -0.91
C GLN A 7 -9.34 7.92 -1.89
N LEU A 8 -8.70 8.39 -2.96
CA LEU A 8 -8.01 7.55 -3.93
C LEU A 8 -6.86 6.78 -3.28
N THR A 9 -6.00 7.44 -2.51
CA THR A 9 -4.92 6.77 -1.76
C THR A 9 -5.48 5.74 -0.79
N LEU A 10 -6.55 6.06 -0.04
CA LEU A 10 -7.19 5.12 0.87
C LEU A 10 -7.77 3.90 0.13
N PHE A 11 -8.41 4.12 -1.01
CA PHE A 11 -9.03 3.05 -1.78
C PHE A 11 -7.97 2.12 -2.39
N SER A 12 -6.91 2.68 -2.99
CA SER A 12 -5.78 1.90 -3.51
C SER A 12 -5.03 1.16 -2.40
N PHE A 13 -4.86 1.79 -1.24
CA PHE A 13 -4.23 1.18 -0.07
C PHE A 13 -5.04 0.00 0.48
N LEU A 14 -6.37 0.14 0.59
CA LEU A 14 -7.24 -0.96 0.99
C LEU A 14 -7.28 -2.06 -0.08
N GLY A 15 -7.26 -1.69 -1.37
CA GLY A 15 -7.11 -2.64 -2.48
C GLY A 15 -5.84 -3.48 -2.36
N LEU A 16 -4.71 -2.85 -2.00
CA LEU A 16 -3.46 -3.54 -1.73
C LEU A 16 -3.57 -4.50 -0.54
N MET A 17 -4.19 -4.08 0.57
CA MET A 17 -4.44 -4.97 1.73
C MET A 17 -5.25 -6.20 1.33
N VAL A 18 -6.34 -6.00 0.58
CA VAL A 18 -7.19 -7.11 0.12
C VAL A 18 -6.44 -8.02 -0.83
N SER A 19 -5.63 -7.45 -1.73
CA SER A 19 -4.78 -8.23 -2.65
C SER A 19 -3.77 -9.10 -1.89
N LEU A 20 -3.12 -8.56 -0.86
CA LEU A 20 -2.22 -9.29 0.04
C LEU A 20 -2.95 -10.40 0.79
N ILE A 21 -4.13 -10.11 1.37
CA ILE A 21 -4.93 -11.12 2.07
C ILE A 21 -5.32 -12.25 1.10
N CYS A 22 -5.80 -11.91 -0.09
CA CYS A 22 -6.14 -12.90 -1.11
C CYS A 22 -4.92 -13.73 -1.50
N TRP A 23 -3.75 -13.12 -1.73
CA TRP A 23 -2.54 -13.88 -2.04
C TRP A 23 -2.16 -14.82 -0.89
N ILE A 24 -2.09 -14.34 0.36
CA ILE A 24 -1.67 -15.16 1.50
C ILE A 24 -2.69 -16.28 1.82
N THR A 25 -3.98 -16.05 1.58
CA THR A 25 -5.04 -17.03 1.91
C THR A 25 -5.39 -17.99 0.77
N LEU A 26 -5.29 -17.56 -0.50
CA LEU A 26 -5.58 -18.42 -1.66
C LEU A 26 -4.34 -19.12 -2.21
N ALA A 27 -3.13 -18.55 -2.07
CA ALA A 27 -1.93 -19.27 -2.47
C ALA A 27 -1.71 -20.45 -1.52
N LYS A 28 -1.56 -21.66 -2.08
CA LYS A 28 -1.17 -22.84 -1.31
C LYS A 28 0.26 -22.66 -0.80
N HIS A 29 0.41 -22.00 0.32
CA HIS A 29 1.67 -21.99 1.05
C HIS A 29 1.85 -23.37 1.70
N SER A 30 3.08 -23.88 1.67
CA SER A 30 3.46 -25.16 2.29
C SER A 30 2.93 -25.24 3.73
N GLU A 31 2.39 -26.40 4.13
CA GLU A 31 1.76 -26.66 5.45
C GLU A 31 2.65 -26.34 6.67
N ASN A 32 3.93 -26.03 6.45
CA ASN A 32 4.92 -25.74 7.48
C ASN A 32 4.89 -24.29 8.00
N PHE A 33 4.28 -23.34 7.29
CA PHE A 33 4.20 -21.94 7.74
C PHE A 33 2.78 -21.52 8.11
N PRO A 34 2.54 -21.04 9.34
CA PRO A 34 1.23 -20.57 9.74
C PRO A 34 0.86 -19.32 8.91
N THR A 35 -0.15 -19.47 8.05
CA THR A 35 -0.71 -18.44 7.17
C THR A 35 -1.10 -17.18 7.95
N ALA A 36 -1.58 -17.35 9.19
CA ALA A 36 -1.90 -16.27 10.11
C ALA A 36 -0.66 -15.44 10.52
N ALA A 37 0.52 -16.05 10.68
CA ALA A 37 1.73 -15.32 11.04
C ALA A 37 2.21 -14.44 9.87
N LEU A 38 2.13 -14.94 8.63
CA LEU A 38 2.44 -14.16 7.42
C LEU A 38 1.49 -12.97 7.26
N LEU A 39 0.19 -13.19 7.47
CA LEU A 39 -0.81 -12.12 7.47
C LEU A 39 -0.50 -11.07 8.53
N ILE A 40 -0.21 -11.48 9.77
CA ILE A 40 0.09 -10.53 10.84
C ILE A 40 1.37 -9.75 10.49
N LEU A 41 2.42 -10.42 10.03
CA LEU A 41 3.67 -9.77 9.68
C LEU A 41 3.50 -8.76 8.52
N ALA A 42 2.65 -9.06 7.54
CA ALA A 42 2.39 -8.18 6.41
C ALA A 42 1.37 -7.07 6.71
N LEU A 43 0.29 -7.34 7.45
CA LEU A 43 -0.77 -6.36 7.72
C LEU A 43 -0.46 -5.44 8.89
N LEU A 44 0.26 -5.91 9.90
CA LEU A 44 0.52 -5.13 11.13
C LEU A 44 1.33 -3.85 10.84
N PRO A 45 2.38 -3.87 9.99
CA PRO A 45 3.05 -2.66 9.54
C PRO A 45 2.13 -1.72 8.76
N LEU A 46 1.16 -2.26 8.01
CA LEU A 46 0.21 -1.51 7.20
C LEU A 46 -0.92 -0.86 8.03
N LEU A 47 -1.33 -1.49 9.13
CA LEU A 47 -2.33 -0.94 10.05
C LEU A 47 -1.84 0.35 10.73
N PHE A 48 -0.52 0.50 10.90
CA PHE A 48 0.11 1.67 11.50
C PHE A 48 -0.13 2.98 10.70
N PRO A 49 0.22 3.06 9.39
CA PRO A 49 -0.05 4.23 8.56
C PRO A 49 -1.54 4.42 8.27
N LEU A 50 -2.37 3.37 8.27
CA LEU A 50 -3.82 3.52 8.06
C LEU A 50 -4.44 4.47 9.10
N ARG A 51 -4.08 4.30 10.38
CA ARG A 51 -4.55 5.18 11.45
C ARG A 51 -4.15 6.62 11.18
N GLY A 52 -2.89 6.89 10.83
CA GLY A 52 -2.43 8.26 10.57
C GLY A 52 -2.98 8.89 9.27
N MET A 53 -3.25 8.09 8.24
CA MET A 53 -3.91 8.54 7.01
C MET A 53 -5.34 9.02 7.25
N LEU A 54 -6.09 8.36 8.14
CA LEU A 54 -7.43 8.77 8.54
C LEU A 54 -7.43 10.15 9.23
N TYR A 55 -6.42 10.43 10.06
CA TYR A 55 -6.21 11.75 10.68
C TYR A 55 -5.66 12.81 9.71
N GLY A 56 -5.39 12.47 8.45
CA GLY A 56 -4.99 13.43 7.42
C GLY A 56 -3.59 14.04 7.61
N LYS A 57 -2.71 13.39 8.39
CA LYS A 57 -1.36 13.90 8.65
C LYS A 57 -0.47 13.67 7.42
N PRO A 58 0.09 14.71 6.78
CA PRO A 58 0.91 14.56 5.57
C PRO A 58 2.17 13.71 5.80
N TYR A 59 2.72 13.74 7.01
CA TYR A 59 3.83 12.86 7.42
C TYR A 59 3.50 11.37 7.24
N THR A 60 2.26 10.96 7.51
CA THR A 60 1.85 9.56 7.35
C THR A 60 1.76 9.15 5.89
N TYR A 61 1.37 10.07 4.98
CA TYR A 61 1.38 9.79 3.54
C TYR A 61 2.81 9.61 3.02
N ALA A 62 3.78 10.37 3.55
CA ALA A 62 5.19 10.18 3.21
C ALA A 62 5.69 8.82 3.71
N TRP A 63 5.41 8.47 4.97
CA TRP A 63 5.76 7.17 5.53
C TRP A 63 5.12 6.00 4.77
N ASN A 64 3.84 6.13 4.41
CA ASN A 64 3.12 5.18 3.59
C ASN A 64 3.79 4.96 2.23
N SER A 65 4.26 6.02 1.57
CA SER A 65 4.96 5.90 0.29
C SER A 65 6.25 5.07 0.38
N PHE A 66 7.00 5.17 1.48
CA PHE A 66 8.16 4.32 1.71
C PHE A 66 7.79 2.85 1.94
N LEU A 67 6.72 2.58 2.71
CA LEU A 67 6.20 1.23 2.88
C LEU A 67 5.76 0.62 1.55
N MET A 68 5.08 1.37 0.68
CA MET A 68 4.64 0.87 -0.63
C MET A 68 5.80 0.39 -1.50
N LEU A 69 6.99 0.99 -1.40
CA LEU A 69 8.18 0.52 -2.13
C LEU A 69 8.63 -0.87 -1.68
N PHE A 70 8.50 -1.20 -0.39
CA PHE A 70 8.79 -2.55 0.12
C PHE A 70 7.81 -3.58 -0.46
N TYR A 71 6.51 -3.27 -0.47
CA TYR A 71 5.50 -4.17 -1.08
C TYR A 71 5.65 -4.28 -2.59
N PHE A 72 6.03 -3.21 -3.27
CA PHE A 72 6.36 -3.25 -4.69
C PHE A 72 7.53 -4.20 -4.97
N SER A 73 8.61 -4.09 -4.17
CA SER A 73 9.75 -5.01 -4.28
C SER A 73 9.38 -6.46 -3.96
N HIS A 74 8.50 -6.67 -2.97
CA HIS A 74 7.96 -7.98 -2.63
C HIS A 74 7.17 -8.59 -3.81
N GLY A 75 6.22 -7.83 -4.37
CA GLY A 75 5.45 -8.26 -5.53
C GLY A 75 6.32 -8.60 -6.74
N ILE A 76 7.39 -7.84 -7.01
CA ILE A 76 8.35 -8.16 -8.07
C ILE A 76 9.10 -9.46 -7.78
N GLY A 77 9.57 -9.65 -6.53
CA GLY A 77 10.23 -10.88 -6.11
C GLY A 77 9.32 -12.10 -6.31
N GLU A 78 8.04 -11.95 -6.00
CA GLU A 78 7.03 -12.99 -6.18
C GLU A 78 6.74 -13.27 -7.66
N VAL A 79 6.62 -12.25 -8.52
CA VAL A 79 6.52 -12.44 -9.98
C VAL A 79 7.74 -13.17 -10.52
N TYR A 80 8.93 -12.85 -10.03
CA TYR A 80 10.17 -13.47 -10.48
C TYR A 80 10.31 -14.92 -10.01
N SER A 81 9.81 -15.23 -8.81
CA SER A 81 9.84 -16.58 -8.25
C SER A 81 8.71 -17.47 -8.76
N ALA A 82 7.64 -16.89 -9.31
CA ALA A 82 6.52 -17.65 -9.87
C ALA A 82 6.89 -18.24 -11.23
N GLU A 83 6.78 -19.56 -11.37
CA GLU A 83 7.00 -20.26 -12.65
C GLU A 83 5.89 -19.97 -13.68
N ASP A 84 4.70 -19.56 -13.21
CA ASP A 84 3.54 -19.22 -14.02
C ASP A 84 3.09 -17.76 -13.83
N PHE A 85 2.39 -17.21 -14.84
CA PHE A 85 1.87 -15.84 -14.81
C PHE A 85 0.75 -15.71 -13.76
N SER A 86 1.15 -15.39 -12.53
CA SER A 86 0.23 -15.27 -11.41
C SER A 86 -0.35 -13.84 -11.36
N LEU A 87 -1.67 -13.73 -11.50
CA LEU A 87 -2.36 -12.42 -11.48
C LEU A 87 -2.22 -11.69 -10.14
N TYR A 88 -2.04 -12.44 -9.04
CA TYR A 88 -1.97 -11.91 -7.68
C TYR A 88 -0.81 -10.92 -7.47
N PRO A 89 0.47 -11.28 -7.70
CA PRO A 89 1.57 -10.34 -7.52
C PRO A 89 1.54 -9.20 -8.54
N SER A 90 0.97 -9.41 -9.73
CA SER A 90 0.74 -8.35 -10.72
C SER A 90 -0.23 -7.27 -10.20
N LEU A 91 -1.34 -7.68 -9.57
CA LEU A 91 -2.29 -6.79 -8.90
C LEU A 91 -1.65 -6.04 -7.73
N GLU A 92 -0.82 -6.72 -6.93
CA GLU A 92 -0.09 -6.11 -5.81
C GLU A 92 0.87 -5.01 -6.28
N ILE A 93 1.63 -5.26 -7.35
CA ILE A 93 2.51 -4.27 -7.99
C ILE A 93 1.70 -3.07 -8.50
N LEU A 94 0.54 -3.31 -9.11
CA LEU A 94 -0.31 -2.26 -9.64
C LEU A 94 -0.89 -1.38 -8.52
N PHE A 95 -1.45 -1.99 -7.47
CA PHE A 95 -2.01 -1.27 -6.33
C PHE A 95 -0.94 -0.53 -5.52
N SER A 96 0.25 -1.11 -5.33
CA SER A 96 1.36 -0.46 -4.61
C SER A 96 1.85 0.78 -5.38
N SER A 97 2.01 0.67 -6.69
CA SER A 97 2.38 1.78 -7.58
C SER A 97 1.34 2.91 -7.58
N LEU A 98 0.05 2.56 -7.69
CA LEU A 98 -1.05 3.53 -7.61
C LEU A 98 -1.09 4.26 -6.25
N THR A 99 -0.94 3.51 -5.16
CA THR A 99 -0.92 4.07 -3.80
C THR A 99 0.28 4.99 -3.60
N PHE A 100 1.44 4.63 -4.15
CA PHE A 100 2.65 5.45 -4.13
C PHE A 100 2.45 6.79 -4.85
N ILE A 101 1.99 6.77 -6.11
CA ILE A 101 1.75 7.97 -6.91
C ILE A 101 0.70 8.87 -6.23
N ALA A 102 -0.41 8.30 -5.77
CA ALA A 102 -1.47 9.05 -5.11
C ALA A 102 -0.97 9.70 -3.80
N SER A 103 -0.11 9.01 -3.04
CA SER A 103 0.49 9.56 -1.81
C SER A 103 1.39 10.76 -2.10
N ILE A 104 2.23 10.71 -3.14
CA ILE A 104 3.10 11.82 -3.54
C ILE A 104 2.31 13.03 -3.99
N ILE A 105 1.26 12.83 -4.80
CA ILE A 105 0.39 13.92 -5.26
C ILE A 105 -0.31 14.58 -4.06
N PHE A 106 -0.81 13.79 -3.11
CA PHE A 106 -1.43 14.32 -1.90
C PHE A 106 -0.47 15.19 -1.09
N ILE A 107 0.78 14.76 -0.89
CA ILE A 107 1.80 15.53 -0.16
C ILE A 107 2.08 16.87 -0.86
N HIS A 108 2.29 16.86 -2.17
CA HIS A 108 2.55 18.08 -2.95
C HIS A 108 1.38 19.07 -2.88
N LEU A 109 0.15 18.58 -3.04
CA LEU A 109 -1.04 19.42 -2.94
C LEU A 109 -1.22 19.99 -1.52
N ASN A 110 -0.96 19.18 -0.49
CA ASN A 110 -1.05 19.62 0.89
C ASN A 110 0.01 20.68 1.23
N ALA A 111 1.24 20.51 0.75
CA ALA A 111 2.32 21.49 0.92
C ALA A 111 1.97 22.85 0.28
N LYS A 112 1.48 22.84 -0.97
CA LYS A 112 1.09 24.06 -1.69
C LYS A 112 -0.04 24.83 -1.00
N MET A 113 -1.01 24.13 -0.42
CA MET A 113 -2.09 24.78 0.35
C MET A 113 -1.58 25.47 1.62
N ARG A 114 -0.55 24.92 2.29
CA ARG A 114 0.01 25.53 3.50
C ARG A 114 0.75 26.83 3.17
N GLU A 115 1.50 26.89 2.07
CA GLU A 115 2.13 28.14 1.60
C GLU A 115 1.10 29.23 1.30
N THR A 116 0.00 28.87 0.64
CA THR A 116 -1.04 29.84 0.25
C THR A 116 -1.80 30.42 1.45
N SER A 117 -1.87 29.71 2.58
CA SER A 117 -2.52 30.22 3.81
C SER A 117 -1.69 31.22 4.61
N HIS A 118 -0.40 31.36 4.28
CA HIS A 118 0.54 32.23 4.99
C HIS A 118 0.83 33.55 4.26
N ASN A 119 0.27 33.73 3.07
CA ASN A 119 0.28 34.97 2.27
C ASN A 119 -1.09 35.64 2.31
#